data_AF-A0A1Q8Z653-F1
#
_entry.id   AF-A0A1Q8Z653-F1
#
_cell.length_a   1.000
_cell.length_b   1.000
_cell.length_c   1.000
_cell.angle_alpha   90.00
_cell.angle_beta   90.00
_cell.angle_gamma   90.00
#
_symmetry.space_group_name_H-M   'P 1'
#
loop_
_entity.id
_entity.type
_entity.pdbx_description
1 polymer ?
#
loop_
_entity_poly.entity_id
_entity_poly.type
_entity_poly.pdbx_seq_one_letter_code
_entity_poly.pdbx_strand_id
1 'polypeptide(L)'
;MCTVATLSATSVALGLIPSLPNFSTPLTFSTQALAQTVTDAELKSYARAVLTIEPLRQAAYSEIKKIVGSGDIPTVTCNKKDSLNNLPKSTRSIAIKYCNRSKKIVEESGLTIARFNAITVKVQEDPELEKRVQAELIRLQKPTTTL
;
A
#
# COMPACT_ATOMS: atom_id res chain seq x y z
N MET A 1 -54.11 19.36 -15.32
CA MET A 1 -54.53 19.92 -16.62
C MET A 1 -53.33 19.89 -17.56
N CYS A 2 -53.46 19.18 -18.68
CA CYS A 2 -52.44 19.05 -19.71
C CYS A 2 -52.29 20.34 -20.51
N THR A 3 -51.07 20.77 -20.79
CA THR A 3 -50.79 21.50 -22.03
C THR A 3 -49.64 20.79 -22.74
N VAL A 4 -49.97 20.20 -23.89
CA VAL A 4 -49.01 19.66 -24.85
C VAL A 4 -48.74 20.79 -25.83
N ALA A 5 -47.48 21.16 -26.01
CA ALA A 5 -47.05 22.01 -27.12
C ALA A 5 -45.94 21.27 -27.87
N THR A 6 -46.32 20.67 -29.00
CA THR A 6 -45.42 20.08 -29.99
C THR A 6 -44.88 21.18 -30.88
N LEU A 7 -43.56 21.33 -30.96
CA LEU A 7 -42.92 21.92 -32.14
C LEU A 7 -41.81 20.97 -32.63
N SER A 8 -42.10 20.32 -33.74
CA SER A 8 -41.16 19.55 -34.53
C SER A 8 -40.31 20.51 -35.36
N ALA A 9 -38.99 20.44 -35.23
CA ALA A 9 -38.06 20.97 -36.23
C ALA A 9 -37.08 19.86 -36.59
N THR A 10 -37.34 19.22 -37.73
CA THR A 10 -36.39 18.34 -38.40
C THR A 10 -35.18 19.15 -38.84
N SER A 11 -33.98 18.68 -38.53
CA SER A 11 -32.74 19.12 -39.20
C SER A 11 -31.93 17.88 -39.55
N VAL A 12 -31.99 17.49 -40.82
CA VAL A 12 -31.06 16.56 -41.43
C VAL A 12 -29.80 17.35 -41.75
N ALA A 13 -28.74 17.16 -40.97
CA ALA A 13 -27.40 17.57 -41.36
C ALA A 13 -26.62 16.30 -41.75
N LEU A 14 -26.48 16.08 -43.06
CA LEU A 14 -25.50 15.18 -43.64
C LEU A 14 -24.11 15.74 -43.35
N GLY A 15 -23.33 15.02 -42.55
CA GLY A 15 -21.95 15.38 -42.23
C GLY A 15 -21.15 14.14 -41.83
N LEU A 16 -20.52 13.53 -42.84
CA LEU A 16 -19.32 12.69 -42.80
C LEU A 16 -18.96 12.09 -41.43
N ILE A 17 -19.34 10.83 -41.21
CA ILE A 17 -18.71 9.98 -40.19
C ILE A 17 -17.23 9.83 -40.58
N PRO A 18 -16.25 10.36 -39.83
CA PRO A 18 -14.89 9.89 -40.00
C PRO A 18 -14.92 8.41 -39.65
N SER A 19 -14.48 7.57 -40.58
CA SER A 19 -14.19 6.17 -40.32
C SER A 19 -13.09 6.12 -39.25
N LEU A 20 -13.50 6.09 -37.98
CA LEU A 20 -12.62 5.77 -36.87
C LEU A 20 -12.17 4.33 -37.11
N PRO A 21 -10.87 4.05 -37.27
CA PRO A 21 -10.41 2.68 -37.24
C PRO A 21 -10.88 2.10 -35.90
N ASN A 22 -11.57 0.97 -35.96
CA ASN A 22 -11.84 0.11 -34.81
C ASN A 22 -10.48 -0.26 -34.19
N PHE A 23 -9.93 0.63 -33.36
CA PHE A 23 -8.99 0.24 -32.33
C PHE A 23 -9.83 -0.43 -31.25
N SER A 24 -10.24 -1.66 -31.53
CA SER A 24 -10.44 -2.64 -30.49
C SER A 24 -9.07 -2.84 -29.85
N THR A 25 -8.65 -1.92 -28.99
CA THR A 25 -7.62 -2.24 -28.02
C THR A 25 -8.18 -3.43 -27.25
N PRO A 26 -7.58 -4.63 -27.31
CA PRO A 26 -7.88 -5.59 -26.28
C PRO A 26 -7.57 -4.86 -24.98
N LEU A 27 -8.56 -4.72 -24.10
CA LEU A 27 -8.30 -4.39 -22.72
C LEU A 27 -7.48 -5.55 -22.17
N THR A 28 -6.17 -5.50 -22.36
CA THR A 28 -5.24 -6.33 -21.62
C THR A 28 -5.26 -5.78 -20.21
N PHE A 29 -6.18 -6.32 -19.41
CA PHE A 29 -6.17 -6.25 -17.96
C PHE A 29 -4.92 -6.97 -17.45
N SER A 30 -3.76 -6.33 -17.59
CA SER A 30 -2.48 -6.81 -17.07
C SER A 30 -2.30 -6.42 -15.60
N THR A 31 -3.33 -6.64 -14.77
CA THR A 31 -3.29 -6.43 -13.31
C THR A 31 -3.86 -7.63 -12.55
N GLN A 32 -3.60 -8.84 -13.03
CA GLN A 32 -4.00 -10.07 -12.33
C GLN A 32 -3.18 -10.35 -11.04
N ALA A 33 -2.22 -9.49 -10.66
CA ALA A 33 -1.46 -9.66 -9.42
C ALA A 33 -2.15 -9.06 -8.17
N LEU A 34 -3.10 -8.13 -8.33
CA LEU A 34 -3.71 -7.39 -7.21
C LEU A 34 -5.05 -7.95 -6.75
N ALA A 35 -5.68 -8.87 -7.49
CA ALA A 35 -6.96 -9.49 -7.10
C ALA A 35 -6.81 -10.69 -6.14
N GLN A 36 -5.60 -11.08 -5.73
CA GLN A 36 -5.42 -12.23 -4.84
C GLN A 36 -5.86 -11.92 -3.41
N THR A 37 -6.99 -12.47 -2.97
CA THR A 37 -7.52 -12.38 -1.60
C THR A 37 -6.41 -12.64 -0.56
N VAL A 38 -6.41 -11.88 0.54
CA VAL A 38 -5.48 -12.11 1.65
C VAL A 38 -6.01 -13.25 2.51
N THR A 39 -5.25 -14.34 2.58
CA THR A 39 -5.62 -15.51 3.39
C THR A 39 -5.42 -15.23 4.88
N ASP A 40 -6.07 -16.01 5.76
CA ASP A 40 -5.86 -15.88 7.21
C ASP A 40 -4.41 -16.14 7.64
N ALA A 41 -3.71 -17.06 6.96
CA ALA A 41 -2.31 -17.35 7.23
C ALA A 41 -1.41 -16.15 6.88
N GLU A 42 -1.66 -15.52 5.74
CA GLU A 42 -0.95 -14.31 5.32
C GLU A 42 -1.27 -13.13 6.24
N LEU A 43 -2.52 -12.98 6.67
CA LEU A 43 -2.93 -11.94 7.62
C LEU A 43 -2.18 -12.08 8.95
N LYS A 44 -2.12 -13.29 9.51
CA LYS A 44 -1.37 -13.57 10.75
C LYS A 44 0.13 -13.29 10.58
N SER A 45 0.70 -13.69 9.45
CA SER A 45 2.12 -13.48 9.13
C SER A 45 2.43 -12.00 8.93
N TYR A 46 1.52 -11.26 8.31
CA TYR A 46 1.59 -9.82 8.12
C TYR A 46 1.51 -9.08 9.45
N ALA A 47 0.50 -9.38 10.28
CA ALA A 47 0.32 -8.77 11.59
C ALA A 47 1.54 -9.01 12.50
N ARG A 48 2.08 -10.24 12.51
CA ARG A 48 3.31 -10.57 13.24
C ARG A 48 4.49 -9.72 12.76
N ALA A 49 4.70 -9.61 11.45
CA ALA A 49 5.77 -8.80 10.89
C ALA A 49 5.63 -7.32 11.27
N VAL A 50 4.44 -6.74 11.10
CA VAL A 50 4.15 -5.34 11.48
C VAL A 50 4.45 -5.10 12.96
N LEU A 51 3.93 -5.96 13.84
CA LEU A 51 4.12 -5.82 15.29
C LEU A 51 5.61 -5.92 15.69
N THR A 52 6.38 -6.78 15.02
CA THR A 52 7.81 -6.97 15.30
C THR A 52 8.65 -5.81 14.73
N ILE A 53 8.22 -5.21 13.61
CA ILE A 53 8.93 -4.10 12.95
C ILE A 53 8.71 -2.78 13.69
N GLU A 54 7.54 -2.55 14.25
CA GLU A 54 7.17 -1.28 14.88
C GLU A 54 8.19 -0.75 15.92
N PRO A 55 8.72 -1.53 16.88
CA PRO A 55 9.75 -1.02 17.78
C PRO A 55 11.04 -0.60 17.07
N LEU A 56 11.42 -1.28 15.97
CA LEU A 56 12.58 -0.89 15.18
C LEU A 56 12.34 0.43 14.45
N ARG A 57 11.12 0.64 13.95
CA ARG A 57 10.71 1.89 13.30
C ARG A 57 10.80 3.06 14.28
N GLN A 58 10.31 2.86 15.51
CA GLN A 58 10.36 3.87 16.57
C GLN A 58 11.80 4.19 16.99
N ALA A 59 12.65 3.16 17.15
CA ALA A 59 14.07 3.34 17.47
C ALA A 59 14.79 4.13 16.36
N ALA A 60 14.61 3.74 15.09
CA ALA A 60 15.20 4.44 13.96
C ALA A 60 14.72 5.90 13.88
N TYR A 61 13.42 6.14 14.07
CA TYR A 61 12.86 7.49 14.09
C TYR A 61 13.48 8.34 15.20
N SER A 62 13.62 7.79 16.42
CA SER A 62 14.23 8.48 17.56
C SER A 62 15.71 8.82 17.31
N GLU A 63 16.48 7.86 16.79
CA GLU A 63 17.89 8.09 16.45
C GLU A 63 18.06 9.16 15.37
N ILE A 64 17.22 9.12 14.33
CA ILE A 64 17.21 10.14 13.28
C ILE A 64 16.81 11.50 13.85
N LYS A 65 15.79 11.58 14.73
CA LYS A 65 15.38 12.85 15.38
C LYS A 65 16.52 13.50 16.14
N LYS A 66 17.34 12.70 16.85
CA LYS A 66 18.52 13.20 17.58
C LYS A 66 19.57 13.81 16.65
N ILE A 67 19.68 13.32 15.42
CA ILE A 67 20.63 13.84 14.42
C ILE A 67 20.10 15.10 13.75
N VAL A 68 18.82 15.12 13.36
CA VAL A 68 18.23 16.26 12.63
C VAL A 68 17.78 17.39 13.55
N GLY A 69 17.68 17.13 14.86
CA GLY A 69 17.23 18.10 15.85
C GLY A 69 15.82 18.60 15.56
N SER A 70 15.66 19.91 15.45
CA SER A 70 14.38 20.56 15.12
C SER A 70 14.00 20.44 13.64
N GLY A 71 14.89 19.94 12.78
CA GLY A 71 14.60 19.71 11.37
C GLY A 71 13.54 18.62 11.14
N ASP A 72 13.00 18.62 9.92
CA ASP A 72 12.05 17.61 9.47
C ASP A 72 12.71 16.24 9.34
N ILE A 73 11.98 15.21 9.77
CA ILE A 73 12.45 13.84 9.61
C ILE A 73 12.18 13.41 8.17
N PRO A 74 13.22 13.02 7.42
CA PRO A 74 13.06 12.64 6.03
C PRO A 74 12.21 11.36 5.91
N THR A 75 11.34 11.32 4.90
CA THR A 75 10.60 10.12 4.57
C THR A 75 11.54 9.03 4.05
N VAL A 76 11.50 7.84 4.67
CA VAL A 76 12.31 6.68 4.28
C VAL A 76 11.44 5.65 3.60
N THR A 77 11.69 5.38 2.32
CA THR A 77 11.04 4.30 1.56
C THR A 77 12.05 3.20 1.26
N CYS A 78 11.99 2.10 2.02
CA CYS A 78 13.00 1.03 2.01
C CYS A 78 13.17 0.25 0.69
N ASN A 79 12.23 0.40 -0.25
CA ASN A 79 12.30 -0.21 -1.58
C ASN A 79 12.79 0.77 -2.67
N LYS A 80 13.08 2.04 -2.34
CA LYS A 80 13.62 3.04 -3.28
C LYS A 80 15.04 3.41 -2.90
N LYS A 81 16.01 3.08 -3.77
CA LYS A 81 17.43 3.41 -3.54
C LYS A 81 17.65 4.92 -3.36
N ASP A 82 17.00 5.74 -4.16
CA ASP A 82 17.16 7.20 -4.12
C ASP A 82 16.65 7.80 -2.80
N SER A 83 15.59 7.22 -2.21
CA SER A 83 15.11 7.63 -0.88
C SER A 83 16.18 7.45 0.21
N LEU A 84 17.06 6.45 0.07
CA LEU A 84 18.18 6.24 0.99
C LEU A 84 19.40 7.09 0.61
N ASN A 85 19.70 7.18 -0.69
CA ASN A 85 20.87 7.90 -1.19
C ASN A 85 20.78 9.42 -0.99
N ASN A 86 19.57 9.97 -0.88
CA ASN A 86 19.37 11.39 -0.61
C ASN A 86 19.45 11.74 0.88
N LEU A 87 19.58 10.75 1.76
CA LEU A 87 19.74 11.01 3.20
C LEU A 87 21.18 11.43 3.54
N PRO A 88 21.35 12.35 4.50
CA PRO A 88 22.66 12.61 5.11
C PRO A 88 23.32 11.32 5.60
N LYS A 89 24.65 11.23 5.56
CA LYS A 89 25.39 9.98 5.79
C LYS A 89 25.05 9.29 7.13
N SER A 90 24.94 10.06 8.20
CA SER A 90 24.57 9.57 9.54
C SER A 90 23.14 9.00 9.57
N THR A 91 22.17 9.74 9.04
CA THR A 91 20.76 9.32 8.89
C THR A 91 20.60 8.11 7.97
N ARG A 92 21.38 8.05 6.88
CA ARG A 92 21.36 6.97 5.90
C ARG A 92 21.73 5.63 6.51
N SER A 93 22.75 5.58 7.35
CA SER A 93 23.20 4.34 8.01
C SER A 93 22.08 3.73 8.86
N ILE A 94 21.38 4.57 9.64
CA ILE A 94 20.25 4.16 10.47
C ILE A 94 19.10 3.64 9.59
N ALA A 95 18.75 4.38 8.54
CA ALA A 95 17.70 3.99 7.60
C ALA A 95 18.01 2.65 6.91
N ILE A 96 19.24 2.43 6.43
CA ILE A 96 19.67 1.16 5.82
C ILE A 96 19.56 0.01 6.82
N LYS A 97 20.04 0.20 8.06
CA LYS A 97 19.96 -0.82 9.12
C LYS A 97 18.51 -1.19 9.42
N TYR A 98 17.64 -0.20 9.57
CA TYR A 98 16.20 -0.41 9.74
C TYR A 98 15.60 -1.17 8.56
N CYS A 99 15.81 -0.72 7.33
CA CYS A 99 15.26 -1.33 6.13
C CYS A 99 15.71 -2.79 5.95
N ASN A 100 16.98 -3.09 6.23
CA ASN A 100 17.51 -4.45 6.13
C ASN A 100 16.91 -5.36 7.21
N ARG A 101 16.77 -4.86 8.45
CA ARG A 101 16.19 -5.65 9.54
C ARG A 101 14.70 -5.92 9.30
N SER A 102 13.95 -4.92 8.83
CA SER A 102 12.54 -5.07 8.48
C SER A 102 12.33 -6.09 7.37
N LYS A 103 13.17 -6.07 6.32
CA LYS A 103 13.12 -7.08 5.26
C LYS A 103 13.29 -8.50 5.81
N LYS A 104 14.30 -8.71 6.66
CA LYS A 104 14.55 -10.00 7.29
C LYS A 104 13.37 -10.47 8.15
N ILE A 105 12.74 -9.57 8.91
CA ILE A 105 11.56 -9.91 9.72
C ILE A 105 10.37 -10.33 8.84
N VAL A 106 10.15 -9.66 7.71
CA VAL A 106 9.11 -10.04 6.76
C VAL A 106 9.36 -11.44 6.19
N GLU A 107 10.61 -11.74 5.81
CA GLU A 107 10.99 -13.05 5.31
C GLU A 107 10.85 -14.13 6.40
N GLU A 108 11.27 -13.86 7.63
CA GLU A 108 11.13 -14.74 8.80
C GLU A 108 9.65 -14.97 9.17
N SER A 109 8.73 -14.07 8.82
CA SER A 109 7.30 -14.27 9.04
C SER A 109 6.64 -15.18 8.00
N GLY A 110 7.39 -15.61 6.97
CA GLY A 110 6.90 -16.46 5.89
C GLY A 110 6.32 -15.70 4.70
N LEU A 111 6.52 -14.37 4.63
CA LEU A 111 6.09 -13.54 3.51
C LEU A 111 7.28 -13.15 2.64
N THR A 112 7.06 -13.04 1.33
CA THR A 112 8.00 -12.31 0.47
C THR A 112 7.83 -10.81 0.68
N ILE A 113 8.87 -10.02 0.43
CA ILE A 113 8.78 -8.55 0.48
C ILE A 113 7.69 -8.02 -0.45
N ALA A 114 7.57 -8.60 -1.66
CA ALA A 114 6.55 -8.22 -2.61
C ALA A 114 5.13 -8.49 -2.08
N ARG A 115 4.91 -9.66 -1.45
CA ARG A 115 3.60 -10.00 -0.89
C ARG A 115 3.27 -9.15 0.33
N PHE A 116 4.23 -8.89 1.22
CA PHE A 116 4.04 -7.98 2.35
C PHE A 116 3.61 -6.58 1.88
N ASN A 117 4.32 -6.01 0.89
CA ASN A 117 3.96 -4.70 0.34
C ASN A 117 2.57 -4.70 -0.32
N ALA A 118 2.21 -5.77 -1.03
CA ALA A 118 0.88 -5.91 -1.62
C ALA A 118 -0.22 -5.98 -0.55
N ILE A 119 0.02 -6.70 0.56
CA ILE A 119 -0.91 -6.71 1.70
C ILE A 119 -0.98 -5.33 2.35
N THR A 120 0.13 -4.61 2.50
CA THR A 120 0.13 -3.23 3.04
C THR A 120 -0.77 -2.30 2.22
N VAL A 121 -0.69 -2.36 0.89
CA VAL A 121 -1.57 -1.56 0.01
C VAL A 121 -3.03 -1.97 0.20
N LYS A 122 -3.32 -3.28 0.18
CA LYS A 122 -4.69 -3.77 0.36
C LYS A 122 -5.30 -3.39 1.69
N VAL A 123 -4.54 -3.42 2.77
CA VAL A 123 -4.99 -2.99 4.10
C VAL A 123 -5.40 -1.51 4.10
N GLN A 124 -4.77 -0.67 3.28
CA GLN A 124 -5.16 0.74 3.15
C GLN A 124 -6.41 0.95 2.29
N GLU A 125 -6.71 0.02 1.39
CA GLU A 125 -7.81 0.12 0.42
C GLU A 125 -9.07 -0.64 0.87
N ASP A 126 -8.95 -1.63 1.75
CA ASP A 126 -10.02 -2.50 2.23
C ASP A 126 -10.23 -2.35 3.76
N PRO A 127 -11.27 -1.61 4.18
CA PRO A 127 -11.55 -1.38 5.60
C PRO A 127 -11.87 -2.66 6.40
N GLU A 128 -12.42 -3.69 5.77
CA GLU A 128 -12.71 -4.96 6.47
C GLU A 128 -11.43 -5.74 6.70
N LEU A 129 -10.52 -5.75 5.72
CA LEU A 129 -9.18 -6.30 5.91
C LEU A 129 -8.40 -5.53 6.98
N GLU A 130 -8.49 -4.20 7.01
CA GLU A 130 -7.87 -3.37 8.04
C GLU A 130 -8.35 -3.77 9.44
N LYS A 131 -9.67 -3.89 9.64
CA LYS A 131 -10.26 -4.31 10.90
C LYS A 131 -9.78 -5.69 11.34
N ARG A 132 -9.67 -6.65 10.42
CA ARG A 132 -9.14 -7.99 10.71
C ARG A 132 -7.67 -7.95 11.12
N VAL A 133 -6.84 -7.13 10.47
CA VAL A 133 -5.44 -6.92 10.87
C VAL A 133 -5.35 -6.31 12.26
N GLN A 134 -6.14 -5.27 12.55
CA GLN A 134 -6.17 -4.64 13.88
C GLN A 134 -6.57 -5.64 14.97
N ALA A 135 -7.58 -6.47 14.72
CA ALA A 135 -8.00 -7.51 15.66
C ALA A 135 -6.88 -8.54 15.92
N GLU A 136 -6.14 -8.94 14.90
CA GLU A 136 -5.00 -9.85 15.05
C GLU A 136 -3.83 -9.19 15.80
N LEU A 137 -3.53 -7.91 15.55
CA LEU A 137 -2.53 -7.17 16.31
C LEU A 137 -2.88 -7.11 17.81
N ILE A 138 -4.14 -6.84 18.15
CA ILE A 138 -4.64 -6.87 19.53
C ILE A 138 -4.47 -8.28 20.11
N ARG A 139 -4.81 -9.32 19.35
CA ARG A 139 -4.67 -10.72 19.79
C ARG A 139 -3.21 -11.07 20.11
N LEU A 140 -2.25 -10.64 19.28
CA LEU A 140 -0.82 -10.91 19.47
C LEU A 140 -0.22 -10.20 20.68
N GLN A 141 -0.80 -9.07 21.10
CA GLN A 141 -0.33 -8.30 22.26
C GLN A 141 -0.92 -8.80 23.58
N LYS A 142 -1.99 -9.60 23.56
CA LYS A 142 -2.53 -10.19 24.78
C LYS A 142 -1.54 -11.20 25.36
N PRO A 143 -1.26 -11.16 26.68
CA PRO A 143 -0.50 -12.21 27.34
C PRO A 143 -1.15 -13.56 27.03
N THR A 144 -0.35 -14.56 26.65
CA THR A 144 -0.85 -15.92 26.59
C THR A 144 -1.08 -16.36 28.04
N THR A 145 -2.33 -16.35 28.49
CA THR A 145 -2.69 -16.93 29.78
C THR A 145 -2.60 -18.44 29.65
N THR A 146 -1.41 -18.99 29.90
CA THR A 146 -1.25 -20.41 30.25
C THR A 146 -1.86 -20.59 31.65
N LEU A 147 -3.05 -21.18 31.70
CA LEU A 147 -3.58 -21.82 32.92
C LEU A 147 -2.97 -23.21 33.06
#